data_AF-A0A973ZI12-F1
#
_entry.id   AF-A0A973ZI12-F1
#
_cell.length_a   1.000
_cell.length_b   1.000
_cell.length_c   1.000
_cell.angle_alpha   90.00
_cell.angle_beta   90.00
_cell.angle_gamma   90.00
#
_symmetry.space_group_name_H-M   'P 1'
#
loop_
_entity.id
_entity.type
_entity.pdbx_description
1 polymer ?
#
loop_
_entity_poly.entity_id
_entity_poly.type
_entity_poly.pdbx_seq_one_letter_code
_entity_poly.pdbx_strand_id
1 'polypeptide(L)'
;RTVAAVRGTEPWVEQVVVDHGGRVRTLGAAFASRLRLRALEARLTTASMRGISAPRPDAAPPAHVGVVAPPRFGDEVARELRDTLAKVLTDAELACLAGCAVLGVDQAGVRLMGWHGDGDPATAAALAEGDPFGADDRRTPVVLAAAQPAKEPRSGKRGTGRKARRS
;
A
#
# COMPACT_ATOMS: atom_id res chain seq x y z
N ARG A 1 -7.06 -5.55 -15.66
CA ARG A 1 -7.01 -7.02 -15.85
C ARG A 1 -6.46 -7.59 -14.55
N THR A 2 -7.27 -8.13 -13.63
CA THR A 2 -6.85 -8.19 -12.21
C THR A 2 -7.13 -9.50 -11.46
N VAL A 3 -7.96 -10.40 -11.99
CA VAL A 3 -8.07 -11.80 -11.49
C VAL A 3 -7.66 -12.79 -12.57
N ALA A 4 -7.82 -12.43 -13.84
CA ALA A 4 -7.38 -13.25 -14.96
C ALA A 4 -5.87 -13.55 -14.99
N ALA A 5 -5.02 -12.75 -14.31
CA ALA A 5 -3.58 -13.01 -14.22
C ALA A 5 -3.23 -14.13 -13.21
N VAL A 6 -4.14 -14.43 -12.27
CA VAL A 6 -4.01 -15.52 -11.28
C VAL A 6 -4.77 -16.78 -11.75
N ARG A 7 -5.25 -16.80 -13.00
CA ARG A 7 -5.93 -17.99 -13.55
C ARG A 7 -4.92 -18.85 -14.30
N GLY A 8 -4.80 -20.10 -13.87
CA GLY A 8 -3.76 -21.02 -14.36
C GLY A 8 -2.48 -20.98 -13.52
N THR A 9 -2.46 -20.23 -12.42
CA THR A 9 -1.42 -20.34 -11.40
C THR A 9 -1.63 -21.58 -10.54
N GLU A 10 -0.57 -21.98 -9.85
CA GLU A 10 -0.52 -23.15 -9.00
C GLU A 10 -1.71 -23.23 -8.02
N PRO A 11 -2.27 -24.42 -7.74
CA PRO A 11 -3.53 -24.58 -6.99
C PRO A 11 -3.59 -23.89 -5.62
N TRP A 12 -2.44 -23.75 -4.97
CA TRP A 12 -2.33 -23.13 -3.67
C TRP A 12 -2.45 -21.60 -3.72
N VAL A 13 -2.15 -20.95 -4.86
CA VAL A 13 -2.42 -19.53 -5.05
C VAL A 13 -3.93 -19.28 -5.10
N GLU A 14 -4.67 -20.15 -5.77
CA GLU A 14 -6.13 -20.09 -5.82
C GLU A 14 -6.74 -20.28 -4.42
N GLN A 15 -6.15 -21.14 -3.58
CA GLN A 15 -6.57 -21.31 -2.20
C GLN A 15 -6.46 -20.01 -1.39
N VAL A 16 -5.36 -19.26 -1.52
CA VAL A 16 -5.21 -17.96 -0.82
C VAL A 16 -6.25 -16.95 -1.30
N VAL A 17 -6.58 -16.95 -2.59
CA VAL A 17 -7.66 -16.11 -3.14
C VAL A 17 -9.01 -16.49 -2.55
N VAL A 18 -9.29 -17.79 -2.42
CA VAL A 18 -10.51 -18.29 -1.78
C VAL A 18 -10.59 -17.86 -0.32
N ASP A 19 -9.49 -17.94 0.42
CA ASP A 19 -9.44 -17.58 1.84
C ASP A 19 -9.71 -16.08 2.06
N HIS A 20 -9.26 -15.20 1.16
CA HIS A 20 -9.47 -13.75 1.26
C HIS A 20 -10.75 -13.25 0.58
N GLY A 21 -11.21 -13.93 -0.48
CA GLY A 21 -12.38 -13.56 -1.26
C GLY A 21 -13.69 -14.21 -0.79
N GLY A 22 -13.58 -15.36 -0.13
CA GLY A 22 -14.67 -16.29 0.14
C GLY A 22 -14.97 -17.19 -1.06
N ARG A 23 -15.35 -18.45 -0.79
CA ARG A 23 -15.59 -19.49 -1.81
C ARG A 23 -16.58 -19.07 -2.88
N VAL A 24 -17.77 -18.61 -2.47
CA VAL A 24 -18.87 -18.26 -3.39
C VAL A 24 -18.48 -17.11 -4.32
N ARG A 25 -17.88 -16.07 -3.75
CA ARG A 25 -17.48 -14.88 -4.51
C ARG A 25 -16.32 -15.19 -5.46
N THR A 26 -15.34 -15.96 -5.01
CA THR A 26 -14.22 -16.41 -5.84
C THR A 26 -14.71 -17.26 -7.01
N LEU A 27 -15.61 -18.21 -6.76
CA LEU A 27 -16.23 -19.02 -7.82
C LEU A 27 -17.06 -18.16 -8.78
N GLY A 28 -17.83 -17.20 -8.27
CA GLY A 28 -18.59 -16.26 -9.12
C GLY A 28 -17.68 -15.41 -10.01
N ALA A 29 -16.58 -14.89 -9.46
CA ALA A 29 -15.58 -14.16 -10.23
C ALA A 29 -14.94 -15.09 -11.28
N ALA A 30 -14.57 -16.32 -10.89
CA ALA A 30 -14.08 -17.40 -11.75
C ALA A 30 -15.02 -17.61 -12.96
N PHE A 31 -16.30 -17.80 -12.69
CA PHE A 31 -17.31 -18.00 -13.72
C PHE A 31 -17.50 -16.77 -14.62
N ALA A 32 -17.62 -15.57 -14.03
CA ALA A 32 -17.81 -14.32 -14.76
C ALA A 32 -16.72 -14.06 -15.80
N SER A 33 -15.44 -14.27 -15.45
CA SER A 33 -14.37 -14.08 -16.43
C SER A 33 -14.21 -15.21 -17.45
N ARG A 34 -14.68 -16.44 -17.14
CA ARG A 34 -14.80 -17.50 -18.17
C ARG A 34 -15.81 -17.11 -19.25
N LEU A 35 -16.89 -16.42 -18.86
CA LEU A 35 -17.88 -15.84 -19.78
C LEU A 35 -17.48 -14.46 -20.33
N ARG A 36 -16.26 -13.96 -20.03
CA ARG A 36 -15.76 -12.63 -20.43
C ARG A 36 -16.62 -11.45 -19.93
N LEU A 37 -17.39 -11.63 -18.86
CA LEU A 37 -18.23 -10.60 -18.24
C LEU A 37 -17.40 -9.69 -17.30
N ARG A 38 -16.62 -8.78 -17.89
CA ARG A 38 -15.64 -7.94 -17.17
C ARG A 38 -16.24 -7.08 -16.04
N ALA A 39 -17.41 -6.49 -16.27
CA ALA A 39 -18.08 -5.68 -15.26
C ALA A 39 -18.48 -6.51 -14.04
N LEU A 40 -18.96 -7.73 -14.26
CA LEU A 40 -19.34 -8.64 -13.18
C LEU A 40 -18.11 -9.18 -12.45
N GLU A 41 -17.05 -9.54 -13.18
CA GLU A 41 -15.75 -9.91 -12.60
C GLU A 41 -15.24 -8.80 -11.66
N ALA A 42 -15.25 -7.54 -12.11
CA ALA A 42 -14.80 -6.41 -11.31
C ALA A 42 -15.64 -6.20 -10.04
N ARG A 43 -16.96 -6.36 -10.13
CA ARG A 43 -17.88 -6.26 -8.97
C ARG A 43 -17.69 -7.40 -7.97
N LEU A 44 -17.36 -8.60 -8.45
CA LEU A 44 -17.14 -9.76 -7.59
C LEU A 44 -15.73 -9.81 -7.01
N THR A 45 -14.78 -9.06 -7.56
CA THR A 45 -13.41 -9.04 -7.02
C THR A 45 -13.30 -7.98 -5.92
N THR A 46 -12.84 -8.38 -4.73
CA THR A 46 -12.58 -7.44 -3.62
C THR A 46 -11.18 -6.82 -3.70
N ALA A 47 -10.93 -5.76 -2.92
CA ALA A 47 -9.59 -5.20 -2.78
C ALA A 47 -8.59 -6.25 -2.25
N SER A 48 -9.00 -7.05 -1.26
CA SER A 48 -8.16 -8.12 -0.70
C SER A 48 -7.80 -9.20 -1.73
N MET A 49 -8.75 -9.61 -2.59
CA MET A 49 -8.46 -10.57 -3.66
C MET A 49 -7.48 -9.98 -4.68
N ARG A 50 -7.63 -8.69 -5.02
CA ARG A 50 -6.72 -8.01 -5.95
C ARG A 50 -5.33 -7.78 -5.37
N GLY A 51 -5.20 -7.68 -4.06
CA GLY A 51 -3.91 -7.43 -3.41
C GLY A 51 -3.02 -8.66 -3.28
N ILE A 52 -3.52 -9.86 -3.65
CA ILE A 52 -2.74 -11.09 -3.59
C ILE A 52 -1.70 -11.09 -4.70
N SER A 53 -0.44 -11.21 -4.31
CA SER A 53 0.68 -11.33 -5.23
C SER A 53 1.07 -12.79 -5.39
N ALA A 54 1.10 -13.25 -6.64
CA ALA A 54 1.59 -14.57 -7.00
C ALA A 54 3.10 -14.69 -6.68
N PRO A 55 3.64 -15.92 -6.63
CA PRO A 55 5.09 -16.13 -6.47
C PRO A 55 5.85 -15.41 -7.57
N ARG A 56 6.97 -14.80 -7.19
CA ARG A 56 7.85 -14.06 -8.11
C ARG A 56 9.12 -14.88 -8.33
N PRO A 57 9.29 -15.62 -9.44
CA PRO A 57 10.41 -16.56 -9.61
C PRO A 57 11.79 -15.92 -9.48
N ASP A 58 11.87 -14.63 -9.74
CA ASP A 58 13.03 -13.76 -9.65
C ASP A 58 13.24 -13.14 -8.25
N ALA A 59 12.31 -13.30 -7.31
CA ALA A 59 12.45 -12.74 -5.97
C ALA A 59 13.31 -13.62 -5.07
N ALA A 60 14.00 -13.01 -4.10
CA ALA A 60 14.78 -13.74 -3.11
C ALA A 60 13.91 -14.73 -2.27
N PRO A 61 14.42 -15.90 -1.89
CA PRO A 61 13.75 -16.81 -0.97
C PRO A 61 13.35 -16.14 0.36
N PRO A 62 12.14 -16.40 0.90
CA PRO A 62 11.14 -17.36 0.43
C PRO A 62 10.14 -16.80 -0.61
N ALA A 63 10.27 -15.52 -1.02
CA ALA A 63 9.28 -14.87 -1.91
C ALA A 63 9.16 -15.53 -3.30
N HIS A 64 10.19 -16.22 -3.78
CA HIS A 64 10.13 -17.02 -5.02
C HIS A 64 9.04 -18.09 -5.07
N VAL A 65 8.62 -18.61 -3.91
CA VAL A 65 7.61 -19.66 -3.78
C VAL A 65 6.47 -19.24 -2.86
N GLY A 66 6.45 -17.98 -2.41
CA GLY A 66 5.49 -17.47 -1.45
C GLY A 66 4.42 -16.63 -2.14
N VAL A 67 3.16 -16.84 -1.76
CA VAL A 67 2.10 -15.88 -2.04
C VAL A 67 2.06 -14.86 -0.92
N VAL A 68 2.05 -13.59 -1.31
CA VAL A 68 1.95 -12.48 -0.37
C VAL A 68 0.52 -11.97 -0.41
N ALA A 69 -0.19 -12.13 0.71
CA ALA A 69 -1.49 -11.52 0.91
C ALA A 69 -1.33 -10.01 1.19
N PRO A 70 -2.30 -9.18 0.79
CA PRO A 70 -2.28 -7.77 1.16
C PRO A 70 -2.50 -7.61 2.67
N PRO A 71 -2.05 -6.50 3.27
CA PRO A 71 -2.35 -6.20 4.66
C PRO A 71 -3.86 -6.09 4.85
N ARG A 72 -4.37 -6.70 5.92
CA ARG A 72 -5.81 -6.67 6.26
C ARG A 72 -6.28 -5.25 6.60
N PHE A 73 -5.40 -4.44 7.18
CA PHE A 73 -5.67 -3.08 7.65
C PHE A 73 -4.59 -2.12 7.12
N GLY A 74 -4.57 -1.91 5.80
CA GLY A 74 -3.52 -1.11 5.15
C GLY A 74 -3.37 0.31 5.72
N ASP A 75 -4.47 0.99 6.05
CA ASP A 75 -4.45 2.32 6.65
C ASP A 75 -3.86 2.32 8.07
N GLU A 76 -4.13 1.27 8.85
CA GLU A 76 -3.55 1.12 10.19
C GLU A 76 -2.04 0.88 10.11
N VAL A 77 -1.60 0.07 9.15
CA VAL A 77 -0.18 -0.15 8.87
C VAL A 77 0.49 1.16 8.43
N ALA A 78 -0.13 1.93 7.53
CA ALA A 78 0.38 3.23 7.10
C ALA A 78 0.52 4.21 8.27
N ARG A 79 -0.48 4.24 9.17
CA ARG A 79 -0.45 5.03 10.39
C ARG A 79 0.66 4.59 11.33
N GLU A 80 0.78 3.30 11.63
CA GLU A 80 1.82 2.77 12.53
C GLU A 80 3.23 3.06 12.00
N LEU A 81 3.44 2.96 10.69
CA LEU A 81 4.70 3.33 10.04
C LEU A 81 5.01 4.82 10.21
N ARG A 82 4.03 5.71 9.96
CA ARG A 82 4.21 7.16 10.18
C ARG A 82 4.48 7.48 11.65
N ASP A 83 3.74 6.87 12.57
CA ASP A 83 3.90 7.07 14.02
C ASP A 83 5.26 6.56 14.51
N THR A 84 5.77 5.49 13.90
CA THR A 84 7.12 4.98 14.19
C THR A 84 8.20 5.91 13.64
N LEU A 85 8.03 6.43 12.43
CA LEU A 85 8.92 7.45 11.86
C LEU A 85 8.94 8.72 12.72
N ALA A 86 7.80 9.14 13.25
CA ALA A 86 7.70 10.31 14.14
C ALA A 86 8.49 10.16 15.45
N LYS A 87 8.84 8.94 15.87
CA LYS A 87 9.67 8.69 17.07
C LYS A 87 11.16 8.85 16.80
N VAL A 88 11.59 8.72 15.54
CA VAL A 88 13.01 8.71 15.15
C VAL A 88 13.42 9.95 14.37
N LEU A 89 12.49 10.59 13.68
CA LEU A 89 12.72 11.81 12.91
C LEU A 89 12.58 13.06 13.79
N THR A 90 13.28 14.12 13.39
CA THR A 90 13.07 15.46 13.96
C THR A 90 11.74 16.05 13.48
N ASP A 91 11.21 17.04 14.22
CA ASP A 91 9.98 17.75 13.84
C ASP A 91 10.05 18.35 12.42
N ALA A 92 11.24 18.83 12.02
CA ALA A 92 11.46 19.40 10.70
C ALA A 92 11.40 18.35 9.59
N GLU A 93 12.00 17.17 9.79
CA GLU A 93 11.95 16.06 8.84
C GLU A 93 10.54 15.48 8.74
N LEU A 94 9.86 15.31 9.87
CA LEU A 94 8.48 14.83 9.91
C LEU A 94 7.52 15.79 9.20
N ALA A 95 7.75 17.10 9.33
CA ALA A 95 6.97 18.13 8.63
C ALA A 95 7.13 18.07 7.09
N CYS A 96 8.22 17.49 6.58
CA CYS A 96 8.41 17.25 5.14
C CYS A 96 7.65 16.01 4.63
N LEU A 97 7.13 15.16 5.51
CA LEU A 97 6.38 13.96 5.14
C LEU A 97 4.89 14.27 4.90
N ALA A 98 4.49 14.29 3.63
CA ALA A 98 3.09 14.44 3.22
C ALA A 98 2.18 13.29 3.72
N GLY A 99 2.73 12.08 3.86
CA GLY A 99 2.00 10.91 4.32
C GLY A 99 2.81 9.62 4.22
N CYS A 100 2.16 8.50 4.50
CA CYS A 100 2.67 7.16 4.30
C CYS A 100 1.65 6.38 3.46
N ALA A 101 2.13 5.75 2.38
CA ALA A 101 1.34 4.88 1.53
C ALA A 101 1.82 3.44 1.67
N VAL A 102 0.89 2.51 1.80
CA VAL A 102 1.16 1.09 1.59
C VAL A 102 0.69 0.75 0.19
N LEU A 103 1.61 0.35 -0.66
CA LEU A 103 1.35 0.07 -2.07
C LEU A 103 1.54 -1.42 -2.35
N GLY A 104 0.66 -1.99 -3.17
CA GLY A 104 0.88 -3.26 -3.83
C GLY A 104 1.26 -2.99 -5.28
N VAL A 105 2.40 -3.52 -5.71
CA VAL A 105 2.88 -3.41 -7.10
C VAL A 105 2.94 -4.81 -7.70
N ASP A 106 2.28 -4.99 -8.85
CA ASP A 106 2.36 -6.23 -9.62
C ASP A 106 2.29 -5.95 -11.12
N GLN A 107 2.19 -7.01 -11.93
CA GLN A 107 2.07 -6.91 -13.39
C GLN A 107 0.83 -6.14 -13.86
N ALA A 108 -0.20 -5.97 -13.01
CA ALA A 108 -1.38 -5.18 -13.32
C ALA A 108 -1.21 -3.69 -12.95
N GLY A 109 -0.07 -3.32 -12.35
CA GLY A 109 0.30 -1.96 -12.00
C GLY A 109 0.36 -1.71 -10.49
N VAL A 110 0.28 -0.44 -10.12
CA VAL A 110 0.31 0.02 -8.73
C VAL A 110 -1.10 0.05 -8.17
N ARG A 111 -1.25 -0.37 -6.91
CA ARG A 111 -2.49 -0.23 -6.15
C ARG A 111 -2.20 0.32 -4.77
N LEU A 112 -2.97 1.34 -4.38
CA LEU A 112 -2.99 1.83 -3.00
C LEU A 112 -3.74 0.83 -2.11
N MET A 113 -3.02 0.26 -1.14
CA MET A 113 -3.57 -0.67 -0.13
C MET A 113 -3.93 0.04 1.17
N GLY A 114 -3.27 1.16 1.46
CA GLY A 114 -3.63 2.04 2.57
C GLY A 114 -2.86 3.36 2.56
N TRP A 115 -3.40 4.36 3.24
CA TRP A 115 -2.85 5.71 3.31
C TRP A 115 -3.02 6.33 4.70
N HIS A 116 -2.01 7.08 5.14
CA HIS A 116 -2.14 7.95 6.30
C HIS A 116 -1.30 9.23 6.15
N GLY A 117 -1.93 10.40 6.21
CA GLY A 117 -1.27 11.69 6.13
C GLY A 117 -2.17 12.79 5.56
N ASP A 118 -1.63 14.00 5.50
CA ASP A 118 -2.33 15.21 5.06
C ASP A 118 -2.22 15.46 3.54
N GLY A 119 -1.32 14.73 2.86
CA GLY A 119 -1.13 14.80 1.41
C GLY A 119 -2.16 14.04 0.61
N ASP A 120 -2.03 14.13 -0.72
CA ASP A 120 -2.89 13.40 -1.66
C ASP A 120 -2.40 11.96 -1.88
N PRO A 121 -3.20 10.93 -1.54
CA PRO A 121 -2.85 9.53 -1.79
C PRO A 121 -2.64 9.20 -3.26
N ALA A 122 -3.28 9.90 -4.19
CA ALA A 122 -3.11 9.65 -5.62
C ALA A 122 -1.68 9.98 -6.09
N THR A 123 -1.04 10.98 -5.48
CA THR A 123 0.36 11.34 -5.76
C THR A 123 1.30 10.20 -5.39
N ALA A 124 1.06 9.52 -4.26
CA ALA A 124 1.88 8.38 -3.84
C ALA A 124 1.76 7.19 -4.81
N ALA A 125 0.57 6.92 -5.33
CA ALA A 125 0.37 5.89 -6.35
C ALA A 125 1.05 6.25 -7.68
N ALA A 126 0.97 7.53 -8.09
CA ALA A 126 1.61 8.02 -9.31
C ALA A 126 3.13 7.92 -9.26
N LEU A 127 3.74 8.19 -8.09
CA LEU A 127 5.19 8.05 -7.89
C LEU A 127 5.71 6.61 -8.04
N ALA A 128 4.82 5.62 -7.93
CA ALA A 128 5.15 4.22 -8.08
C ALA A 128 4.87 3.70 -9.51
N GLU A 129 4.30 4.53 -10.39
CA GLU A 129 4.03 4.10 -11.77
C GLU A 129 5.32 3.75 -12.50
N GLY A 130 5.29 2.65 -13.25
CA GLY A 130 6.47 2.13 -13.95
C GLY A 130 7.42 1.31 -13.07
N ASP A 131 6.99 0.91 -11.87
CA ASP A 131 7.75 0.10 -10.91
C ASP A 131 9.18 0.63 -10.61
N PRO A 132 9.31 1.91 -10.20
CA PRO A 132 10.62 2.50 -9.88
C PRO A 132 11.23 1.90 -8.61
N PHE A 133 10.46 1.12 -7.84
CA PHE A 133 10.85 0.60 -6.53
C PHE A 133 11.40 -0.83 -6.61
N GLY A 134 11.44 -1.39 -7.82
CA GLY A 134 12.00 -2.69 -8.09
C GLY A 134 11.15 -3.79 -7.47
N ALA A 135 9.99 -4.07 -8.06
CA ALA A 135 9.31 -5.34 -7.85
C ALA A 135 10.15 -6.53 -8.36
N ASP A 136 11.21 -6.24 -9.12
CA ASP A 136 12.32 -7.11 -9.50
C ASP A 136 13.36 -7.29 -8.35
N ASP A 137 14.51 -7.87 -8.68
CA ASP A 137 15.57 -8.25 -7.73
C ASP A 137 16.25 -7.06 -7.00
N ARG A 138 15.80 -5.82 -7.23
CA ARG A 138 16.46 -4.58 -6.77
C ARG A 138 16.14 -4.15 -5.33
N ARG A 139 15.39 -4.96 -4.58
CA ARG A 139 15.28 -4.89 -3.10
C ARG A 139 15.04 -3.49 -2.50
N THR A 140 14.17 -2.67 -3.08
CA THR A 140 13.83 -1.36 -2.47
C THR A 140 12.38 -1.34 -1.97
N PRO A 141 12.05 -2.07 -0.88
CA PRO A 141 10.67 -2.19 -0.39
C PRO A 141 10.12 -0.91 0.26
N VAL A 142 10.97 0.08 0.51
CA VAL A 142 10.61 1.35 1.16
C VAL A 142 11.18 2.50 0.37
N VAL A 143 10.31 3.46 0.03
CA VAL A 143 10.68 4.68 -0.67
C VAL A 143 10.27 5.88 0.17
N LEU A 144 11.22 6.80 0.34
CA LEU A 144 10.97 8.10 0.94
C LEU A 144 10.88 9.14 -0.18
N ALA A 145 9.66 9.57 -0.48
CA ALA A 145 9.43 10.69 -1.38
C ALA A 145 9.29 11.97 -0.54
N ALA A 146 10.33 12.80 -0.53
CA ALA A 146 10.27 14.11 0.09
C ALA A 146 9.73 15.12 -0.93
N ALA A 147 8.61 15.77 -0.60
CA ALA A 147 8.23 17.00 -1.28
C ALA A 147 8.95 18.18 -0.60
N GLN A 148 9.26 19.24 -1.35
CA GLN A 148 9.67 20.51 -0.73
C GLN A 148 8.64 20.91 0.35
N PRO A 149 9.07 21.40 1.52
CA PRO A 149 8.18 21.62 2.65
C PRO A 149 7.02 22.54 2.22
N ALA A 150 5.80 22.02 2.32
CA ALA A 150 4.60 22.73 1.86
C ALA A 150 4.31 24.00 2.67
N LYS A 151 4.94 24.17 3.84
CA LYS A 151 4.85 25.35 4.70
C LYS A 151 6.12 25.46 5.55
N GLU A 152 6.73 26.63 5.54
CA GLU A 152 7.64 27.02 6.62
C GLU A 152 6.97 26.75 7.96
N PRO A 153 7.67 26.13 8.94
CA PRO A 153 7.13 26.00 10.27
C PRO A 153 6.81 27.40 10.76
N ARG A 154 5.51 27.70 10.92
CA ARG A 154 5.07 28.93 11.59
C ARG A 154 5.77 28.92 12.93
N SER A 155 6.79 29.77 13.08
CA SER A 155 7.49 29.95 14.35
C SER A 155 6.47 30.52 15.33
N GLY A 156 5.72 29.63 15.97
CA GLY A 156 4.84 29.97 17.06
C GLY A 156 5.75 30.46 18.16
N LYS A 157 5.88 31.78 18.25
CA LYS A 157 6.54 32.48 19.35
C LYS A 157 5.90 31.91 20.62
N ARG A 158 6.59 30.98 21.28
CA ARG A 158 6.19 30.41 22.57
C ARG A 158 6.18 31.60 23.52
N GLY A 159 4.99 32.17 23.72
CA GLY A 159 4.78 33.28 24.62
C GLY A 159 5.24 32.84 26.00
N THR A 160 6.41 33.30 26.40
CA THR A 160 6.90 33.22 27.77
C THR A 160 6.01 34.12 28.62
N GLY A 161 4.85 33.59 29.00
CA GLY A 161 3.97 34.16 30.01
C GLY A 161 4.66 34.09 31.37
N ARG A 162 5.56 35.05 31.60
CA ARG A 162 6.17 35.33 32.91
C ARG A 162 5.05 35.81 33.83
N LYS A 163 4.43 34.89 34.57
CA LYS A 163 3.49 35.24 35.63
C LYS A 163 4.30 35.82 36.79
N ALA A 164 4.34 37.15 36.83
CA ALA A 164 4.96 37.92 37.90
C ALA A 164 4.28 37.59 39.23
N ARG A 165 5.13 37.21 40.19
CA ARG A 165 4.83 37.04 41.61
C ARG A 165 4.33 38.39 42.15
N ARG A 166 3.14 38.43 42.74
CA ARG A 166 2.73 39.53 43.63
C ARG A 166 2.76 39.02 45.07
N SER A 167 3.57 39.73 45.84
CA SER A 167 3.66 39.87 47.29
C SER A 167 2.30 40.00 47.97
#